data_AF-A0A4Q4XIT0-F1
#
_entry.id   AF-A0A4Q4XIT0-F1
#
_cell.length_a   1.000
_cell.length_b   1.000
_cell.length_c   1.000
_cell.angle_alpha   90.00
_cell.angle_beta   90.00
_cell.angle_gamma   90.00
#
_symmetry.space_group_name_H-M   'P 1'
#
loop_
_entity.id
_entity.type
_entity.pdbx_description
1 polymer ?
#
loop_
_entity_poly.entity_id
_entity_poly.type
_entity_poly.pdbx_seq_one_letter_code
_entity_poly.pdbx_strand_id
1 'polypeptide(L)'
;MAFPIPTTTLQHAIRQASSTVTNAPVTSPVYFLTSQYVTIPGVTNEHVTVPDKTVTMVLPTCIQTIEPDANGHLPPGTCHAIWNYYPSFSGSLIFLFLFGLLTIAHVYQAVIYKKRFCWAIVMASLWETVAYLFRTVSTRHQNIAGVYTVYRVFILVSPLWVNAFVRIVYRFAEFSSISNTADNPVSVNESYFYALEAAPMVLAILAFNLVHPGRVFVGQDADMPGFFGACVALVRRRMGQKELTQSSEKDEVFVKDVRESYAYKSGA
;
A
#
# COMPACT_ATOMS: atom_id res chain seq x y z
N MET A 1 -33.22 -47.99 -30.33
CA MET A 1 -33.56 -47.41 -29.00
C MET A 1 -32.69 -46.18 -28.84
N ALA A 2 -33.31 -45.00 -28.93
CA ALA A 2 -32.59 -43.72 -28.91
C ALA A 2 -32.32 -43.29 -27.46
N PHE A 3 -31.07 -42.96 -27.17
CA PHE A 3 -30.66 -42.34 -25.90
C PHE A 3 -31.12 -40.88 -25.88
N PRO A 4 -31.77 -40.39 -24.80
CA PRO A 4 -32.08 -38.97 -24.68
C PRO A 4 -30.81 -38.16 -24.38
N ILE A 5 -30.68 -37.08 -25.15
CA ILE A 5 -29.60 -36.08 -25.15
C ILE A 5 -29.60 -35.32 -23.81
N PRO A 6 -28.42 -34.98 -23.24
CA PRO A 6 -28.35 -34.20 -22.01
C PRO A 6 -29.04 -32.85 -22.20
N THR A 7 -30.06 -32.61 -21.39
CA THR A 7 -31.00 -31.50 -21.49
C THR A 7 -30.26 -30.17 -21.44
N THR A 8 -30.37 -29.42 -22.54
CA THR A 8 -29.93 -28.04 -22.76
C THR A 8 -30.48 -27.02 -21.75
N THR A 9 -31.35 -27.43 -20.82
CA THR A 9 -32.02 -26.58 -19.83
C THR A 9 -31.10 -26.02 -18.75
N LEU A 10 -30.04 -26.74 -18.34
CA LEU A 10 -29.16 -26.29 -17.25
C LEU A 10 -28.21 -25.16 -17.69
N GLN A 11 -27.72 -25.21 -18.94
CA GLN A 11 -26.87 -24.15 -19.51
C GLN A 11 -27.65 -22.86 -19.81
N HIS A 12 -28.96 -22.94 -20.06
CA HIS A 12 -29.82 -21.77 -20.22
C HIS A 12 -30.15 -21.10 -18.88
N ALA A 13 -30.29 -21.87 -17.79
CA ALA A 13 -30.54 -21.32 -16.45
C ALA A 13 -29.36 -20.49 -15.90
N ILE A 14 -28.12 -20.89 -16.20
CA ILE A 14 -26.91 -20.13 -15.80
C ILE A 14 -26.79 -18.80 -16.57
N ARG A 15 -27.25 -18.75 -17.84
CA ARG A 15 -27.25 -17.50 -18.63
C ARG A 15 -28.33 -16.50 -18.21
N GLN A 16 -29.30 -16.90 -17.38
CA GLN A 16 -30.38 -16.05 -16.88
C GLN A 16 -30.19 -15.63 -15.42
N ALA A 17 -28.97 -15.70 -14.87
CA ALA A 17 -28.67 -15.08 -13.59
C ALA A 17 -28.90 -13.56 -13.69
N SER A 18 -30.10 -13.13 -13.29
CA SER A 18 -30.50 -11.73 -13.31
C SER A 18 -29.91 -11.06 -12.08
N SER A 19 -28.88 -10.24 -12.27
CA SER A 19 -28.32 -9.40 -11.21
C SER A 19 -29.22 -8.18 -11.02
N THR A 20 -30.00 -8.16 -9.94
CA THR A 20 -30.80 -6.98 -9.57
C THR A 20 -30.03 -6.18 -8.53
N VAL A 21 -29.61 -4.96 -8.88
CA VAL A 21 -28.95 -4.02 -7.96
C VAL A 21 -30.04 -3.19 -7.28
N THR A 22 -30.17 -3.30 -5.95
CA THR A 22 -31.11 -2.47 -5.18
C THR A 22 -30.38 -1.80 -4.03
N ASN A 23 -30.59 -0.49 -3.87
CA ASN A 23 -30.00 0.32 -2.79
C ASN A 23 -30.85 0.20 -1.50
N ALA A 24 -30.22 -0.02 -0.34
CA ALA A 24 -30.90 -0.12 0.96
C ALA A 24 -30.99 1.23 1.71
N PRO A 25 -31.91 1.39 2.69
CA PRO A 25 -32.12 2.65 3.43
C PRO A 25 -31.01 2.93 4.46
N VAL A 26 -30.77 4.22 4.67
CA VAL A 26 -29.57 4.88 5.22
C VAL A 26 -29.51 4.87 6.76
N THR A 27 -28.35 4.53 7.35
CA THR A 27 -28.00 4.83 8.76
C THR A 27 -26.61 5.45 8.98
N SER A 28 -25.83 5.74 7.94
CA SER A 28 -24.63 6.58 8.04
C SER A 28 -24.41 7.40 6.77
N PRO A 29 -24.14 8.71 6.88
CA PRO A 29 -24.08 9.63 5.73
C PRO A 29 -22.84 9.49 4.83
N VAL A 30 -22.00 8.46 5.03
CA VAL A 30 -20.62 8.43 4.48
C VAL A 30 -20.35 7.23 3.55
N TYR A 31 -21.16 6.17 3.60
CA TYR A 31 -20.98 5.00 2.75
C TYR A 31 -22.31 4.51 2.19
N PHE A 32 -22.40 4.29 0.88
CA PHE A 32 -23.47 3.49 0.30
C PHE A 32 -22.94 2.06 0.16
N LEU A 33 -23.54 1.14 0.92
CA LEU A 33 -23.32 -0.28 0.71
C LEU A 33 -24.15 -0.68 -0.51
N THR A 34 -23.49 -0.83 -1.67
CA THR A 34 -24.17 -1.47 -2.80
C THR A 34 -24.15 -2.96 -2.54
N SER A 35 -25.29 -3.49 -2.13
CA SER A 35 -25.51 -4.92 -2.00
C SER A 35 -25.81 -5.49 -3.39
N GLN A 36 -24.83 -6.14 -4.01
CA GLN A 36 -25.09 -6.91 -5.22
C GLN A 36 -25.51 -8.32 -4.81
N TYR A 37 -26.74 -8.69 -5.17
CA TYR A 37 -27.28 -10.02 -4.93
C TYR A 37 -27.12 -10.86 -6.19
N VAL A 38 -26.45 -12.01 -6.07
CA VAL A 38 -26.47 -13.06 -7.09
C VAL A 38 -27.33 -14.18 -6.53
N THR A 39 -28.53 -14.34 -7.09
CA THR A 39 -29.44 -15.44 -6.74
C THR A 39 -29.13 -16.61 -7.66
N ILE A 40 -28.61 -17.70 -7.08
CA ILE A 40 -28.46 -18.97 -7.80
C ILE A 40 -29.80 -19.71 -7.64
N PRO A 41 -30.57 -19.91 -8.72
CA PRO A 41 -31.84 -20.62 -8.63
C PRO A 41 -31.60 -22.06 -8.16
N GLY A 42 -32.36 -22.48 -7.14
CA GLY A 42 -32.35 -23.87 -6.68
C GLY A 42 -32.88 -24.82 -7.75
N VAL A 43 -32.39 -26.06 -7.76
CA VAL A 43 -32.84 -27.10 -8.69
C VAL A 43 -33.56 -28.18 -7.88
N THR A 44 -34.78 -28.51 -8.31
CA THR A 44 -35.60 -29.61 -7.77
C THR A 44 -35.67 -30.75 -8.77
N ASN A 45 -35.32 -31.96 -8.33
CA ASN A 45 -35.57 -33.22 -9.04
C ASN A 45 -36.20 -34.24 -8.07
N GLU A 46 -36.75 -35.34 -8.59
CA GLU A 46 -37.41 -36.38 -7.78
C GLU A 46 -36.53 -36.97 -6.65
N HIS A 47 -35.21 -36.84 -6.74
CA HIS A 47 -34.27 -37.42 -5.78
C HIS A 47 -33.62 -36.40 -4.84
N VAL A 48 -33.59 -35.10 -5.20
CA VAL A 48 -32.95 -34.05 -4.37
C VAL A 48 -33.63 -32.70 -4.61
N THR A 49 -33.94 -32.02 -3.52
CA THR A 49 -34.39 -30.62 -3.51
C THR A 49 -33.28 -29.77 -2.91
N VAL A 50 -32.65 -28.90 -3.72
CA VAL A 50 -31.67 -27.92 -3.22
C VAL A 50 -32.35 -26.55 -3.18
N PRO A 51 -32.47 -25.91 -1.99
CA PRO A 51 -33.06 -24.59 -1.88
C PRO A 51 -32.19 -23.52 -2.56
N ASP A 52 -32.81 -22.41 -2.93
CA ASP A 52 -32.14 -21.24 -3.47
C ASP A 52 -31.13 -20.67 -2.46
N LYS A 53 -29.93 -20.31 -2.94
CA LYS A 53 -28.90 -19.72 -2.10
C LYS A 53 -28.46 -18.39 -2.68
N THR A 54 -28.74 -17.34 -1.92
CA THR A 54 -28.37 -15.96 -2.27
C THR A 54 -27.02 -15.63 -1.62
N VAL A 55 -26.04 -15.25 -2.43
CA VAL A 55 -24.75 -14.73 -1.94
C VAL A 55 -24.79 -13.20 -2.00
N THR A 56 -24.65 -12.56 -0.84
CA THR A 56 -24.59 -11.10 -0.71
C THR A 56 -23.14 -10.65 -0.82
N MET A 57 -22.78 -9.98 -1.91
CA MET A 57 -21.51 -9.25 -1.96
C MET A 57 -21.81 -7.78 -1.70
N VAL A 58 -21.32 -7.29 -0.57
CA VAL A 58 -21.46 -5.89 -0.19
C VAL A 58 -20.18 -5.17 -0.61
N LEU A 59 -20.26 -4.34 -1.65
CA LEU A 59 -19.15 -3.47 -2.04
C LEU A 59 -19.39 -2.10 -1.41
N PRO A 60 -18.57 -1.66 -0.45
CA PRO A 60 -18.65 -0.31 0.06
C PRO A 60 -18.13 0.65 -1.03
N THR A 61 -19.05 1.31 -1.71
CA THR A 61 -18.68 2.37 -2.66
C THR A 61 -18.88 3.69 -1.93
N CYS A 62 -17.79 4.38 -1.61
CA CYS A 62 -17.91 5.73 -1.07
C CYS A 62 -18.25 6.67 -2.23
N ILE A 63 -19.37 7.38 -2.11
CA ILE A 63 -19.81 8.38 -3.10
C ILE A 63 -19.50 9.75 -2.51
N GLN A 64 -18.88 10.61 -3.30
CA GLN A 64 -18.66 12.00 -2.91
C GLN A 64 -20.00 12.72 -2.80
N THR A 65 -20.42 13.07 -1.59
CA THR A 65 -21.64 13.84 -1.34
C THR A 65 -21.38 15.35 -1.30
N ILE A 66 -20.12 15.76 -1.26
CA ILE A 66 -19.67 17.15 -1.17
C ILE A 66 -18.69 17.42 -2.32
N GLU A 67 -18.94 18.46 -3.09
CA GLU A 67 -18.01 18.93 -4.12
C GLU A 67 -16.77 19.57 -3.45
N PRO A 68 -15.54 19.33 -3.96
CA PRO A 68 -14.33 19.94 -3.42
C PRO A 68 -14.40 21.47 -3.45
N ASP A 69 -13.80 22.15 -2.47
CA ASP A 69 -13.72 23.61 -2.48
C ASP A 69 -12.88 24.14 -3.66
N ALA A 70 -12.81 25.47 -3.84
CA ALA A 70 -12.00 26.09 -4.88
C ALA A 70 -10.50 25.71 -4.83
N ASN A 71 -10.02 25.24 -3.68
CA ASN A 71 -8.66 24.77 -3.47
C ASN A 71 -8.54 23.24 -3.50
N GLY A 72 -9.62 22.49 -3.76
CA GLY A 72 -9.65 21.02 -3.74
C GLY A 72 -9.75 20.41 -2.34
N HIS A 73 -10.22 21.16 -1.35
CA HIS A 73 -10.40 20.71 0.02
C HIS A 73 -11.72 19.95 0.24
N LEU A 74 -11.65 18.81 0.92
CA LEU A 74 -12.77 18.05 1.45
C LEU A 74 -12.66 17.97 2.98
N PRO A 75 -13.77 18.14 3.72
CA PRO A 75 -13.75 18.09 5.18
C PRO A 75 -13.49 16.67 5.71
N PRO A 76 -12.92 16.54 6.92
CA PRO A 76 -12.61 15.23 7.51
C PRO A 76 -13.86 14.37 7.69
N GLY A 77 -13.74 13.07 7.42
CA GLY A 77 -14.85 12.11 7.51
C GLY A 77 -15.68 11.99 6.23
N THR A 78 -15.31 12.68 5.15
CA THR A 78 -15.92 12.50 3.83
C THR A 78 -15.15 11.51 2.97
N CYS A 79 -15.83 10.93 1.97
CA CYS A 79 -15.23 10.01 1.01
C CYS A 79 -13.99 10.64 0.34
N HIS A 80 -12.91 9.86 0.18
CA HIS A 80 -11.60 10.33 -0.34
C HIS A 80 -10.98 11.56 0.36
N ALA A 81 -11.44 11.98 1.54
CA ALA A 81 -10.74 12.98 2.35
C ALA A 81 -9.54 12.33 3.05
N ILE A 82 -8.34 12.62 2.55
CA ILE A 82 -7.10 12.02 3.08
C ILE A 82 -6.53 12.84 4.26
N TRP A 83 -6.79 14.15 4.28
CA TRP A 83 -6.26 15.04 5.30
C TRP A 83 -7.32 15.34 6.37
N ASN A 84 -6.94 15.22 7.65
CA ASN A 84 -7.81 15.58 8.78
C ASN A 84 -7.79 17.08 9.13
N TYR A 85 -7.06 17.87 8.35
CA TYR A 85 -6.86 19.31 8.55
C TYR A 85 -6.79 20.00 7.19
N TYR A 86 -6.94 21.32 7.18
CA TYR A 86 -6.82 22.12 5.96
C TYR A 86 -5.33 22.31 5.57
N PRO A 87 -4.83 21.68 4.49
CA PRO A 87 -3.43 21.78 4.14
C PRO A 87 -3.08 23.16 3.58
N SER A 88 -2.00 23.78 4.09
CA SER A 88 -1.54 25.09 3.59
C SER A 88 -0.69 24.96 2.33
N PHE A 89 -1.22 25.42 1.20
CA PHE A 89 -0.50 25.44 -0.08
C PHE A 89 0.78 26.28 0.00
N SER A 90 0.68 27.51 0.53
CA SER A 90 1.82 28.42 0.68
C SER A 90 2.92 27.85 1.57
N GLY A 91 2.55 27.17 2.67
CA GLY A 91 3.52 26.54 3.56
C GLY A 91 4.31 25.46 2.83
N SER A 92 3.63 24.59 2.08
CA SER A 92 4.32 23.54 1.30
C SER A 92 5.24 24.09 0.22
N LEU A 93 4.90 25.22 -0.41
CA LEU A 93 5.76 25.88 -1.40
C LEU A 93 7.04 26.46 -0.78
N ILE A 94 6.94 27.11 0.39
CA ILE A 94 8.12 27.68 1.07
C ILE A 94 9.16 26.59 1.35
N PHE A 95 8.71 25.46 1.90
CA PHE A 95 9.60 24.32 2.17
C PHE A 95 10.14 23.68 0.88
N LEU A 96 9.33 23.58 -0.17
CA LEU A 96 9.79 23.10 -1.47
C LEU A 96 10.96 23.94 -2.01
N PHE A 97 10.83 25.27 -1.99
CA PHE A 97 11.90 26.16 -2.44
C PHE A 97 13.13 26.09 -1.54
N LEU A 98 12.92 26.01 -0.22
CA LEU A 98 14.01 25.87 0.74
C LEU A 98 14.82 24.59 0.47
N PHE A 99 14.18 23.43 0.39
CA PHE A 99 14.87 22.17 0.10
C PHE A 99 15.45 22.12 -1.31
N GLY A 100 14.80 22.74 -2.30
CA GLY A 100 15.34 22.90 -3.64
C GLY A 100 16.63 23.72 -3.67
N LEU A 101 16.68 24.86 -2.98
CA LEU A 101 17.89 25.69 -2.86
C LEU A 101 19.00 24.95 -2.10
N LEU A 102 18.66 24.23 -1.03
CA LEU A 102 19.62 23.39 -0.29
C LEU A 102 20.20 22.28 -1.18
N THR A 103 19.37 21.66 -2.01
CA THR A 103 19.82 20.63 -2.98
C THR A 103 20.82 21.25 -3.96
N ILE A 104 20.51 22.42 -4.52
CA ILE A 104 21.42 23.14 -5.44
C ILE A 104 22.73 23.50 -4.74
N ALA A 105 22.68 24.01 -3.50
CA ALA A 105 23.85 24.35 -2.72
C ALA A 105 24.75 23.12 -2.47
N HIS A 106 24.17 21.98 -2.11
CA HIS A 106 24.93 20.74 -1.93
C HIS A 106 25.49 20.17 -3.24
N VAL A 107 24.76 20.27 -4.35
CA VAL A 107 25.28 19.88 -5.68
C VAL A 107 26.46 20.79 -6.06
N TYR A 108 26.33 22.09 -5.88
CA TYR A 108 27.40 23.06 -6.15
C TYR A 108 28.65 22.77 -5.30
N GLN A 109 28.47 22.55 -3.99
CA GLN A 109 29.55 22.14 -3.08
C GLN A 109 30.19 20.82 -3.53
N ALA A 110 29.39 19.82 -3.91
CA ALA A 110 29.89 18.52 -4.35
C ALA A 110 30.78 18.62 -5.60
N VAL A 111 30.41 19.48 -6.56
CA VAL A 111 31.17 19.72 -7.80
C VAL A 111 32.46 20.47 -7.52
N ILE A 112 32.43 21.55 -6.72
CA ILE A 112 33.62 22.35 -6.41
C ILE A 112 34.64 21.58 -5.58
N TYR A 113 34.19 20.96 -4.49
CA TYR A 113 35.11 20.29 -3.56
C TYR A 113 35.51 18.90 -4.04
N LYS A 114 34.93 18.42 -5.17
CA LYS A 114 35.20 17.10 -5.79
C LYS A 114 35.12 15.94 -4.79
N LYS A 115 34.30 16.10 -3.74
CA LYS A 115 34.13 15.10 -2.68
C LYS A 115 32.98 14.16 -3.04
N ARG A 116 33.33 12.93 -3.42
CA ARG A 116 32.36 11.90 -3.85
C ARG A 116 31.37 11.49 -2.74
N PHE A 117 31.76 11.62 -1.47
CA PHE A 117 30.90 11.26 -0.34
C PHE A 117 29.70 12.23 -0.16
N CYS A 118 29.78 13.45 -0.68
CA CYS A 118 28.67 14.42 -0.66
C CYS A 118 27.45 13.97 -1.49
N TRP A 119 27.58 12.91 -2.29
CA TRP A 119 26.45 12.32 -3.00
C TRP A 119 25.30 11.91 -2.07
N ALA A 120 25.58 11.41 -0.88
CA ALA A 120 24.54 10.97 0.06
C ALA A 120 23.66 12.13 0.57
N ILE A 121 24.25 13.30 0.85
CA ILE A 121 23.47 14.48 1.28
C ILE A 121 22.70 15.11 0.11
N VAL A 122 23.23 15.02 -1.12
CA VAL A 122 22.50 15.40 -2.33
C VAL A 122 21.27 14.51 -2.53
N MET A 123 21.39 13.19 -2.31
CA MET A 123 20.25 12.27 -2.37
C MET A 123 19.20 12.53 -1.30
N ALA A 124 19.63 12.84 -0.06
CA ALA A 124 18.72 13.21 1.02
C ALA A 124 17.87 14.44 0.65
N SER A 125 18.54 15.53 0.25
CA SER A 125 17.88 16.79 -0.11
C SER A 125 17.01 16.68 -1.38
N LEU A 126 17.41 15.84 -2.34
CA LEU A 126 16.60 15.52 -3.51
C LEU A 126 15.28 14.83 -3.10
N TRP A 127 15.33 13.80 -2.26
CA TRP A 127 14.12 13.09 -1.79
C TRP A 127 13.21 13.96 -0.96
N GLU A 128 13.76 14.86 -0.14
CA GLU A 128 12.98 15.86 0.58
C GLU A 128 12.27 16.83 -0.39
N THR A 129 12.98 17.29 -1.41
CA THR A 129 12.42 18.18 -2.44
C THR A 129 11.27 17.49 -3.20
N VAL A 130 11.47 16.21 -3.57
CA VAL A 130 10.43 15.39 -4.20
C VAL A 130 9.24 15.20 -3.25
N ALA A 131 9.46 14.92 -1.97
CA ALA A 131 8.39 14.80 -0.99
C ALA A 131 7.53 16.08 -0.93
N TYR A 132 8.15 17.26 -0.83
CA TYR A 132 7.44 18.53 -0.80
C TYR A 132 6.77 18.90 -2.13
N LEU A 133 7.30 18.43 -3.27
CA LEU A 133 6.63 18.55 -4.57
C LEU A 133 5.32 17.73 -4.60
N PHE A 134 5.35 16.48 -4.16
CA PHE A 134 4.12 15.69 -4.07
C PHE A 134 3.18 16.23 -2.99
N ARG A 135 3.71 16.83 -1.92
CA ARG A 135 2.91 17.51 -0.89
C ARG A 135 2.16 18.71 -1.46
N THR A 136 2.80 19.57 -2.25
CA THR A 136 2.13 20.74 -2.86
C THR A 136 1.00 20.29 -3.78
N VAL A 137 1.22 19.25 -4.59
CA VAL A 137 0.18 18.63 -5.41
C VAL A 137 -0.95 18.05 -4.54
N SER A 138 -0.61 17.36 -3.45
CA SER A 138 -1.58 16.78 -2.51
C SER A 138 -2.46 17.82 -1.82
N THR A 139 -1.98 19.06 -1.64
CA THR A 139 -2.80 20.13 -1.04
C THR A 139 -3.95 20.59 -1.96
N ARG A 140 -3.83 20.37 -3.28
CA ARG A 140 -4.85 20.71 -4.29
C ARG A 140 -5.64 19.49 -4.77
N HIS A 141 -5.02 18.31 -4.76
CA HIS A 141 -5.62 17.05 -5.19
C HIS A 141 -5.55 16.02 -4.08
N GLN A 142 -6.39 16.19 -3.05
CA GLN A 142 -6.39 15.29 -1.90
C GLN A 142 -7.10 13.97 -2.14
N ASN A 143 -7.84 13.83 -3.23
CA ASN A 143 -8.58 12.62 -3.58
C ASN A 143 -7.68 11.51 -4.14
N ILE A 144 -6.40 11.82 -4.46
CA ILE A 144 -5.47 10.87 -5.07
C ILE A 144 -4.59 10.24 -3.99
N ALA A 145 -5.00 9.05 -3.53
CA ALA A 145 -4.25 8.29 -2.51
C ALA A 145 -2.79 8.01 -2.90
N GLY A 146 -2.52 7.83 -4.21
CA GLY A 146 -1.15 7.62 -4.70
C GLY A 146 -0.21 8.77 -4.39
N VAL A 147 -0.64 10.02 -4.59
CA VAL A 147 0.19 11.22 -4.34
C VAL A 147 0.55 11.33 -2.86
N TYR A 148 -0.41 11.04 -1.99
CA TYR A 148 -0.20 11.05 -0.55
C TYR A 148 0.76 9.97 -0.07
N THR A 149 0.61 8.74 -0.59
CA THR A 149 1.52 7.63 -0.27
C THR A 149 2.94 7.96 -0.71
N VAL A 150 3.11 8.53 -1.91
CA VAL A 150 4.42 8.92 -2.45
C VAL A 150 5.08 9.97 -1.54
N TYR A 151 4.37 11.05 -1.19
CA TYR A 151 4.86 12.04 -0.23
C TYR A 151 5.31 11.40 1.09
N ARG A 152 4.47 10.53 1.67
CA ARG A 152 4.77 9.86 2.95
C ARG A 152 5.98 8.95 2.89
N VAL A 153 6.18 8.24 1.79
CA VAL A 153 7.36 7.38 1.64
C VAL A 153 8.62 8.24 1.54
N PHE A 154 8.63 9.26 0.68
CA PHE A 154 9.82 10.09 0.49
C PHE A 154 10.20 10.91 1.74
N ILE A 155 9.22 11.48 2.46
CA ILE A 155 9.49 12.24 3.69
C ILE A 155 10.07 11.37 4.81
N LEU A 156 9.77 10.06 4.82
CA LEU A 156 10.31 9.12 5.79
C LEU A 156 11.68 8.57 5.38
N VAL A 157 11.93 8.40 4.08
CA VAL A 157 13.21 7.88 3.57
C VAL A 157 14.31 8.95 3.60
N SER A 158 13.96 10.22 3.38
CA SER A 158 14.90 11.35 3.41
C SER A 158 15.78 11.44 4.68
N PRO A 159 15.25 11.43 5.93
CA PRO A 159 16.06 11.53 7.13
C PRO A 159 17.00 10.32 7.34
N LEU A 160 16.69 9.15 6.75
CA LEU A 160 17.59 7.99 6.79
C LEU A 160 18.90 8.28 6.03
N TRP A 161 18.83 8.99 4.91
CA TRP A 161 20.01 9.40 4.15
C TRP A 161 20.85 10.44 4.88
N VAL A 162 20.20 11.39 5.57
CA VAL A 162 20.91 12.38 6.41
C VAL A 162 21.68 11.67 7.52
N ASN A 163 21.04 10.72 8.22
CA ASN A 163 21.70 9.94 9.27
C ASN A 163 22.89 9.13 8.71
N ALA A 164 22.71 8.47 7.57
CA ALA A 164 23.79 7.75 6.90
C ALA A 164 24.97 8.67 6.53
N PHE A 165 24.70 9.90 6.07
CA PHE A 165 25.74 10.87 5.75
C PHE A 165 26.56 11.28 6.98
N VAL A 166 25.90 11.55 8.12
CA VAL A 166 26.57 11.87 9.38
C VAL A 166 27.54 10.74 9.78
N ARG A 167 27.14 9.48 9.63
CA ARG A 167 28.01 8.31 9.90
C ARG A 167 29.23 8.24 8.99
N ILE A 168 29.06 8.52 7.70
CA ILE A 168 30.18 8.53 6.74
C ILE A 168 31.18 9.63 7.13
N VAL A 169 30.68 10.83 7.48
CA VAL A 169 31.54 11.95 7.90
C VAL A 169 32.28 11.63 9.20
N TYR A 170 31.61 11.07 10.20
CA TYR A 170 32.23 10.64 11.45
C TYR A 170 33.35 9.61 11.20
N ARG A 171 33.06 8.57 10.43
CA ARG A 171 34.06 7.54 10.10
C ARG A 171 35.23 8.10 9.30
N PHE A 172 34.99 9.01 8.37
CA PHE A 172 36.06 9.67 7.64
C PHE A 172 36.95 10.52 8.56
N ALA A 173 36.34 11.26 9.50
CA ALA A 173 37.07 12.05 10.49
C ALA A 173 37.91 11.16 11.42
N GLU A 174 37.37 10.05 11.89
CA GLU A 174 38.07 9.05 12.70
C GLU A 174 39.29 8.45 11.97
N PHE A 175 39.11 8.00 10.72
CA PHE A 175 40.23 7.49 9.91
C PHE A 175 41.30 8.54 9.63
N SER A 176 40.91 9.81 9.45
CA SER A 176 41.87 10.91 9.30
C SER A 176 42.62 11.26 10.60
N SER A 177 42.03 10.96 11.76
CA SER A 177 42.58 11.22 13.08
C SER A 177 43.64 10.19 13.50
N ILE A 178 43.72 9.04 12.83
CA ILE A 178 44.66 7.95 13.14
C ILE A 178 46.13 8.32 12.92
N SER A 179 46.42 9.34 12.11
CA SER A 179 47.80 9.79 11.85
C SER A 179 48.35 10.76 12.91
N ASN A 180 47.53 11.32 13.80
CA ASN A 180 47.93 12.27 14.86
C ASN A 180 47.33 11.85 16.21
N THR A 181 47.78 10.72 16.74
CA THR A 181 47.18 10.00 17.90
C THR A 181 47.19 10.77 19.23
N ALA A 182 47.94 11.87 19.35
CA ALA A 182 48.16 12.54 20.64
C ALA A 182 47.27 13.77 20.92
N ASP A 183 46.65 14.40 19.91
CA ASP A 183 46.03 15.74 20.08
C ASP A 183 44.58 15.86 19.54
N ASN A 184 44.00 14.75 19.07
CA ASN A 184 42.69 14.79 18.39
C ASN A 184 41.52 14.51 19.34
N PRO A 185 40.67 15.52 19.68
CA PRO A 185 39.58 15.36 20.64
C PRO A 185 38.47 14.42 20.18
N VAL A 186 38.41 14.06 18.89
CA VAL A 186 37.33 13.27 18.29
C VAL A 186 37.48 11.75 18.54
N SER A 187 38.72 11.25 18.63
CA SER A 187 39.00 9.82 18.84
C SER A 187 39.31 9.47 20.29
N VAL A 188 39.82 10.43 21.07
CA VAL A 188 40.19 10.19 22.48
C VAL A 188 38.99 10.35 23.43
N ASN A 189 37.97 11.11 23.01
CA ASN A 189 36.77 11.32 23.81
C ASN A 189 35.62 10.46 23.30
N GLU A 190 35.33 9.41 24.05
CA GLU A 190 34.18 8.50 23.86
C GLU A 190 32.83 9.25 23.85
N SER A 191 32.79 10.45 24.42
CA SER A 191 31.60 11.29 24.49
C SER A 191 31.03 11.67 23.12
N TYR A 192 31.86 11.86 22.08
CA TYR A 192 31.36 12.17 20.74
C TYR A 192 30.68 10.98 20.08
N PHE A 193 31.16 9.76 20.33
CA PHE A 193 30.55 8.53 19.87
C PHE A 193 29.14 8.36 20.47
N TYR A 194 29.01 8.58 21.78
CA TYR A 194 27.70 8.52 22.45
C TYR A 194 26.76 9.64 22.02
N ALA A 195 27.24 10.88 21.85
CA ALA A 195 26.40 12.02 21.51
C ALA A 195 25.86 12.00 20.07
N LEU A 196 26.66 11.54 19.10
CA LEU A 196 26.29 11.57 17.68
C LEU A 196 25.50 10.32 17.23
N GLU A 197 25.70 9.16 17.88
CA GLU A 197 25.05 7.91 17.49
C GLU A 197 24.02 7.42 18.53
N ALA A 198 24.43 7.27 19.79
CA ALA A 198 23.61 6.61 20.80
C ALA A 198 22.52 7.51 21.37
N ALA A 199 22.82 8.79 21.63
CA ALA A 199 21.91 9.74 22.24
C ALA A 199 20.61 9.96 21.42
N PRO A 200 20.64 10.24 20.10
CA PRO A 200 19.40 10.41 19.34
C PRO A 200 18.57 9.13 19.26
N MET A 201 19.21 7.95 19.21
CA MET A 201 18.50 6.67 19.15
C MET A 201 17.89 6.28 20.51
N VAL A 202 18.64 6.47 21.61
CA VAL A 202 18.16 6.24 22.98
C VAL A 202 17.04 7.22 23.33
N LEU A 203 17.16 8.49 22.94
CA LEU A 203 16.12 9.50 23.16
C LEU A 203 14.85 9.19 22.34
N ALA A 204 14.98 8.72 21.10
CA ALA A 204 13.85 8.25 20.31
C ALA A 204 13.16 7.03 20.96
N ILE A 205 13.93 6.04 21.42
CA ILE A 205 13.38 4.85 22.09
C ILE A 205 12.71 5.21 23.42
N LEU A 206 13.31 6.11 24.22
CA LEU A 206 12.70 6.65 25.45
C LEU A 206 11.40 7.39 25.14
N ALA A 207 11.37 8.22 24.10
CA ALA A 207 10.17 8.92 23.68
C ALA A 207 9.05 7.94 23.27
N PHE A 208 9.37 6.85 22.57
CA PHE A 208 8.41 5.80 22.21
C PHE A 208 8.00 4.92 23.40
N ASN A 209 8.86 4.72 24.39
CA ASN A 209 8.49 4.03 25.63
C ASN A 209 7.55 4.87 26.50
N LEU A 210 7.73 6.19 26.54
CA LEU A 210 6.85 7.13 27.27
C LEU A 210 5.50 7.31 26.56
N VAL A 211 5.53 7.48 25.23
CA VAL A 211 4.34 7.57 24.38
C VAL A 211 4.26 6.31 23.53
N HIS A 212 3.78 5.23 24.16
CA HIS A 212 3.56 3.98 23.46
C HIS A 212 2.60 4.21 22.27
N PRO A 213 2.97 3.88 21.02
CA PRO A 213 2.16 4.18 19.83
C PRO A 213 0.76 3.55 19.89
N GLY A 214 0.60 2.45 20.64
CA GLY A 214 -0.70 1.84 20.92
C GLY A 214 -1.66 2.70 21.75
N ARG A 215 -1.21 3.80 22.39
CA ARG A 215 -2.10 4.77 23.06
C ARG A 215 -2.65 5.83 22.10
N VAL A 216 -2.04 5.98 20.92
CA VAL A 216 -2.39 7.03 19.93
C VAL A 216 -3.18 6.46 18.76
N PHE A 217 -3.00 5.17 18.42
CA PHE A 217 -3.77 4.49 17.38
C PHE A 217 -5.09 3.91 17.90
N VAL A 218 -6.11 4.76 18.08
CA VAL A 218 -7.49 4.33 18.39
C VAL A 218 -8.42 4.79 17.26
N GLY A 219 -8.96 3.84 16.48
CA GLY A 219 -9.93 4.09 15.41
C GLY A 219 -10.64 2.80 15.01
N GLN A 220 -11.87 2.88 14.48
CA GLN A 220 -12.69 1.71 14.12
C GLN A 220 -12.06 0.80 13.04
N ASP A 221 -11.06 1.30 12.31
CA ASP A 221 -10.27 0.55 11.31
C ASP A 221 -8.80 0.32 11.76
N ALA A 222 -8.48 0.51 13.04
CA ALA A 222 -7.11 0.36 13.57
C ALA A 222 -6.73 -1.10 13.89
N ASP A 223 -7.49 -2.07 13.38
CA ASP A 223 -7.14 -3.49 13.49
C ASP A 223 -6.13 -3.83 12.39
N MET A 224 -4.84 -3.75 12.72
CA MET A 224 -3.81 -4.19 11.80
C MET A 224 -3.86 -5.72 11.74
N PRO A 225 -4.14 -6.36 10.59
CA PRO A 225 -4.01 -7.80 10.48
C PRO A 225 -2.55 -8.12 10.79
N GLY A 226 -2.32 -8.83 11.89
CA GLY A 226 -0.97 -9.08 12.39
C GLY A 226 -0.07 -9.57 11.26
N PHE A 227 1.18 -9.12 11.23
CA PHE A 227 2.16 -9.48 10.19
C PHE A 227 2.19 -10.99 9.92
N PHE A 228 2.08 -11.78 10.99
CA PHE A 228 2.01 -13.23 10.92
C PHE A 228 0.71 -13.75 10.28
N GLY A 229 -0.44 -13.13 10.57
CA GLY A 229 -1.74 -13.47 9.98
C GLY A 229 -1.79 -13.15 8.49
N ALA A 230 -1.25 -12.01 8.06
CA ALA A 230 -1.14 -11.63 6.65
C ALA A 230 -0.22 -12.60 5.88
N CYS A 231 0.92 -12.98 6.45
CA CYS A 231 1.80 -14.00 5.86
C CYS A 231 1.11 -15.36 5.73
N VAL A 232 0.41 -15.82 6.76
CA VAL A 232 -0.33 -17.10 6.73
C VAL A 232 -1.47 -17.06 5.70
N ALA A 233 -2.19 -15.94 5.59
CA ALA A 233 -3.25 -15.76 4.60
C ALA A 233 -2.72 -15.79 3.15
N LEU A 234 -1.56 -15.17 2.89
CA LEU A 234 -0.90 -15.21 1.59
C LEU A 234 -0.42 -16.62 1.23
N VAL A 235 0.14 -17.36 2.19
CA VAL A 235 0.55 -18.76 1.98
C VAL A 235 -0.66 -19.65 1.69
N ARG A 236 -1.76 -19.49 2.43
CA ARG A 236 -2.99 -20.25 2.21
C ARG A 236 -3.62 -19.94 0.83
N ARG A 237 -3.62 -18.67 0.39
CA ARG A 237 -4.07 -18.29 -0.96
C ARG A 237 -3.19 -18.92 -2.05
N ARG A 238 -1.87 -18.91 -1.88
CA ARG A 238 -0.92 -19.51 -2.83
C ARG A 238 -1.07 -21.04 -2.91
N MET A 239 -1.34 -21.71 -1.79
CA MET A 239 -1.65 -23.14 -1.77
C MET A 239 -2.96 -23.45 -2.52
N GLY A 240 -4.04 -22.71 -2.24
CA GLY A 240 -5.31 -22.91 -2.95
C GLY A 240 -5.23 -22.64 -4.46
N GLN A 241 -4.43 -21.65 -4.88
CA GLN A 241 -4.23 -21.37 -6.30
C GLN A 241 -3.50 -22.51 -7.03
N LYS A 242 -2.53 -23.17 -6.37
CA LYS A 242 -1.83 -24.34 -6.93
C LYS A 242 -2.77 -25.53 -7.12
N GLU A 243 -3.61 -25.80 -6.12
CA GLU A 243 -4.63 -26.86 -6.20
C GLU A 243 -5.62 -26.62 -7.35
N LEU A 244 -6.05 -25.38 -7.56
CA LEU A 244 -6.96 -25.01 -8.67
C LEU A 244 -6.31 -25.17 -10.05
N THR A 245 -5.07 -24.72 -10.23
CA THR A 245 -4.33 -24.93 -11.48
C THR A 245 -4.08 -26.41 -11.75
N GLN A 246 -3.80 -27.21 -10.71
CA GLN A 246 -3.57 -28.64 -10.86
C GLN A 246 -4.86 -29.42 -11.16
N SER A 247 -6.01 -28.98 -10.63
CA SER A 247 -7.31 -29.55 -11.01
C SER A 247 -7.65 -29.22 -12.46
N SER A 248 -7.50 -27.95 -12.86
CA SER A 248 -7.77 -27.50 -14.24
C SER A 248 -6.90 -28.23 -15.27
N GLU A 249 -5.63 -28.49 -14.96
CA GLU A 249 -4.71 -29.21 -15.85
C GLU A 249 -5.09 -30.69 -15.98
N LYS A 250 -5.53 -31.33 -14.89
CA LYS A 250 -6.03 -32.72 -14.92
C LYS A 250 -7.31 -32.84 -15.75
N ASP A 251 -8.21 -31.88 -15.62
CA ASP A 251 -9.46 -31.84 -16.37
C ASP A 251 -9.20 -31.65 -17.88
N GLU A 252 -8.24 -30.79 -18.26
CA GLU A 252 -7.82 -30.63 -19.66
C GLU A 252 -7.20 -31.91 -20.25
N VAL A 253 -6.36 -32.61 -19.49
CA VAL A 253 -5.73 -33.86 -19.92
C VAL A 253 -6.78 -34.96 -20.09
N PHE A 254 -7.71 -35.09 -19.15
CA PHE A 254 -8.81 -36.06 -19.24
C PHE A 254 -9.69 -35.80 -20.47
N VAL A 255 -10.01 -34.54 -20.77
CA VAL A 255 -10.81 -34.19 -21.96
C VAL A 255 -10.09 -34.54 -23.27
N LYS A 256 -8.75 -34.40 -23.33
CA LYS A 256 -7.96 -34.82 -24.50
C LYS A 256 -7.99 -36.33 -24.69
N ASP A 257 -7.80 -37.10 -23.63
CA ASP A 257 -7.79 -38.57 -23.67
C ASP A 257 -9.16 -39.14 -24.11
N VAL A 258 -10.24 -38.52 -23.61
CA VAL A 258 -11.60 -38.84 -24.05
C VAL A 258 -11.80 -38.52 -25.54
N ARG A 259 -11.34 -37.35 -26.01
CA ARG A 259 -11.44 -36.96 -27.43
C ARG A 259 -10.70 -37.93 -28.35
N GLU A 260 -9.49 -38.34 -27.98
CA GLU A 260 -8.70 -39.31 -28.76
C GLU A 260 -9.38 -40.69 -28.80
N SER A 261 -9.93 -41.14 -27.66
CA SER A 261 -10.69 -42.39 -27.59
C SER A 261 -11.95 -42.39 -28.46
N TYR A 262 -12.67 -41.26 -28.55
CA TYR A 262 -13.84 -41.13 -29.44
C TYR A 262 -13.45 -41.07 -30.92
N ALA A 263 -12.37 -40.35 -31.27
CA ALA A 263 -11.90 -40.25 -32.64
C ALA A 263 -11.46 -41.61 -33.21
N TYR A 264 -10.83 -42.46 -32.38
CA TYR A 264 -10.49 -43.82 -32.75
C TYR A 264 -11.74 -44.68 -33.06
N LYS A 265 -12.81 -44.55 -32.27
CA LYS A 265 -14.06 -45.31 -32.47
C LYS A 265 -14.89 -44.87 -33.68
N SER A 266 -14.72 -43.65 -34.17
CA SER A 266 -15.46 -43.14 -35.34
C SER A 266 -14.79 -43.39 -36.70
N GLY A 267 -13.57 -43.93 -36.70
CA GLY A 267 -12.79 -44.23 -37.91
C GLY A 267 -12.80 -45.70 -38.35
N ALA A 268 -13.65 -46.54 -37.77
CA ALA A 268 -13.83 -47.96 -38.10
C ALA A 268 -15.25 -48.23 -38.62
#